data_AF-A0A3C0ZZG6-F1
#
_entry.id   AF-A0A3C0ZZG6-F1
#
_cell.length_a   1.000
_cell.length_b   1.000
_cell.length_c   1.000
_cell.angle_alpha   90.00
_cell.angle_beta   90.00
_cell.angle_gamma   90.00
#
_symmetry.space_group_name_H-M   'P 1'
#
loop_
_entity.id
_entity.type
_entity.pdbx_description
1 polymer ?
#
loop_
_entity_poly.entity_id
_entity_poly.type
_entity_poly.pdbx_seq_one_letter_code
_entity_poly.pdbx_strand_id
1 'polypeptide(L)'
;MNGLERVIRFIRECHWEALPSSVQGQIKMALLDELGCTLSGTLTRISRMATDYAVGTWPGDEATILLHDRRASAIGAAFAN
;
A
#
# COMPACT_ATOMS: atom_id res chain seq x y z
N MET A 1 11.85 29.04 -5.31
CA MET A 1 11.24 27.83 -4.73
C MET A 1 12.29 26.72 -4.73
N ASN A 2 12.70 26.23 -3.56
CA ASN A 2 13.70 25.16 -3.46
C ASN A 2 13.08 23.79 -3.82
N GLY A 3 13.90 22.73 -3.90
CA GLY A 3 13.42 21.39 -4.27
C GLY A 3 12.34 20.84 -3.34
N LEU A 4 12.48 21.04 -2.03
CA LEU A 4 11.53 20.56 -1.03
C LEU A 4 10.16 21.24 -1.17
N GLU A 5 10.14 22.55 -1.37
CA GLU A 5 8.92 23.31 -1.59
C GLU A 5 8.16 22.84 -2.85
N ARG A 6 8.89 22.45 -3.92
CA ARG A 6 8.27 21.89 -5.13
C ARG A 6 7.58 20.56 -4.86
N VAL A 7 8.23 19.68 -4.10
CA VAL A 7 7.68 18.35 -3.75
C VAL A 7 6.47 18.50 -2.83
N ILE A 8 6.55 19.32 -1.79
CA ILE A 8 5.44 19.57 -0.87
C ILE A 8 4.23 20.10 -1.64
N ARG A 9 4.43 21.07 -2.53
CA ARG A 9 3.34 21.61 -3.35
C ARG A 9 2.72 20.53 -4.23
N PHE A 10 3.54 19.73 -4.91
CA PHE A 10 3.04 18.64 -5.74
C PHE A 10 2.20 17.63 -4.94
N ILE A 11 2.66 17.17 -3.78
CA ILE A 11 1.91 16.23 -2.94
C ILE A 11 0.56 16.81 -2.50
N ARG A 12 0.51 18.11 -2.18
CA ARG A 12 -0.71 18.78 -1.69
C ARG A 12 -1.73 19.09 -2.78
N GLU A 13 -1.26 19.40 -3.98
CA GLU A 13 -2.09 19.93 -5.07
C GLU A 13 -2.31 18.93 -6.21
N CYS A 14 -1.68 17.75 -6.17
CA CYS A 14 -1.87 16.72 -7.19
C CYS A 14 -3.27 16.11 -7.06
N HIS A 15 -4.04 16.21 -8.13
CA HIS A 15 -5.34 15.57 -8.29
C HIS A 15 -5.30 14.59 -9.46
N TRP A 16 -6.13 13.55 -9.39
CA TRP A 16 -6.14 12.49 -10.40
C TRP A 16 -6.39 13.02 -11.81
N GLU A 17 -7.31 13.97 -11.95
CA GLU A 17 -7.71 14.59 -13.21
C GLU A 17 -6.60 15.44 -13.83
N ALA A 18 -5.65 15.93 -13.02
CA ALA A 18 -4.50 16.70 -13.47
C ALA A 18 -3.35 15.82 -13.99
N LEU A 19 -3.40 14.51 -13.74
CA LEU A 19 -2.38 13.58 -14.23
C LEU A 19 -2.58 13.30 -15.73
N PRO A 20 -1.50 13.29 -16.53
CA PRO A 20 -1.58 12.87 -17.93
C PRO A 20 -2.21 11.49 -18.08
N SER A 21 -2.96 11.28 -19.17
CA SER A 21 -3.64 10.00 -19.44
C SER A 21 -2.69 8.79 -19.42
N SER A 22 -1.45 8.97 -19.89
CA SER A 22 -0.41 7.94 -19.83
C SER A 22 -0.01 7.59 -18.39
N VAL A 23 0.07 8.58 -17.50
CA VAL A 23 0.38 8.37 -16.08
C VAL A 23 -0.78 7.65 -15.39
N GLN A 24 -2.02 8.07 -15.65
CA GLN A 24 -3.21 7.37 -15.14
C GLN A 24 -3.26 5.92 -15.60
N GLY A 25 -2.94 5.65 -16.87
CA GLY A 25 -2.84 4.29 -17.41
C GLY A 25 -1.79 3.47 -16.68
N GLN A 26 -0.60 4.03 -16.45
CA GLN A 26 0.47 3.34 -15.74
C GLN A 26 0.11 3.05 -14.27
N ILE A 27 -0.56 3.96 -13.57
CA ILE A 27 -1.00 3.75 -12.19
C ILE A 27 -1.98 2.56 -12.11
N LYS A 28 -2.91 2.44 -13.05
CA LYS A 28 -3.83 1.30 -13.12
C LYS A 28 -3.11 -0.02 -13.37
N MET A 29 -2.13 -0.02 -14.28
CA MET A 29 -1.31 -1.20 -14.54
C MET A 29 -0.46 -1.59 -13.34
N ALA A 30 0.16 -0.63 -12.66
CA ALA A 30 0.93 -0.86 -11.44
C ALA A 30 0.04 -1.41 -10.31
N LEU A 31 -1.18 -0.89 -10.16
CA LEU A 31 -2.13 -1.43 -9.19
C LEU A 31 -2.52 -2.88 -9.52
N LEU A 32 -2.72 -3.21 -10.80
CA LEU A 32 -3.02 -4.58 -11.22
C LEU A 32 -1.85 -5.54 -10.94
N ASP A 33 -0.62 -5.10 -11.21
CA ASP A 33 0.59 -5.85 -10.90
C ASP A 33 0.74 -6.09 -9.40
N GLU A 34 0.53 -5.04 -8.58
CA GLU A 34 0.58 -5.12 -7.12
C GLU A 34 -0.42 -6.15 -6.59
N LEU A 35 -1.67 -6.16 -7.09
CA LEU A 35 -2.66 -7.17 -6.69
C LEU A 35 -2.19 -8.59 -7.02
N GLY A 36 -1.54 -8.79 -8.18
CA GLY A 36 -0.95 -10.07 -8.56
C GLY A 36 0.18 -10.50 -7.62
N CYS A 37 1.03 -9.55 -7.24
CA CYS A 37 2.10 -9.73 -6.25
C CYS A 37 1.53 -10.06 -4.87
N THR A 38 0.52 -9.34 -4.38
CA THR A 38 -0.15 -9.63 -3.09
C THR A 38 -0.74 -11.03 -3.09
N LEU A 39 -1.51 -11.40 -4.13
CA LEU A 39 -2.12 -12.73 -4.26
C LEU A 39 -1.04 -13.83 -4.20
N SER A 40 -0.01 -13.71 -5.02
CA SER A 40 1.07 -14.71 -5.10
C SER A 40 1.91 -14.74 -3.83
N GLY A 41 2.15 -13.56 -3.23
CA GLY A 41 2.95 -13.37 -2.03
C GLY A 41 2.37 -14.06 -0.79
N THR A 42 1.05 -14.19 -0.70
CA THR A 42 0.39 -14.87 0.44
C THR A 42 0.73 -16.36 0.56
N LEU A 43 1.18 -16.99 -0.53
CA LEU A 43 1.65 -18.38 -0.53
C LEU A 43 3.02 -18.53 0.15
N THR A 44 3.75 -17.43 0.34
CA THR A 44 5.09 -17.46 0.92
C THR A 44 5.06 -17.59 2.44
N ARG A 45 6.08 -18.23 3.01
CA ARG A 45 6.23 -18.34 4.47
C ARG A 45 6.40 -16.97 5.14
N ILE A 46 7.10 -16.05 4.46
CA ILE A 46 7.38 -14.71 5.00
C ILE A 46 6.10 -13.88 5.15
N SER A 47 5.13 -14.02 4.24
CA SER A 47 3.85 -13.30 4.33
C SER A 47 3.06 -13.69 5.60
N ARG A 48 3.04 -14.98 5.97
CA ARG A 48 2.46 -15.42 7.25
C ARG A 48 3.19 -14.85 8.47
N MET A 49 4.54 -14.89 8.44
CA MET A 49 5.35 -14.35 9.54
C MET A 49 5.14 -12.85 9.72
N ALA A 50 5.08 -12.09 8.62
CA ALA A 50 4.83 -10.66 8.64
C ALA A 50 3.43 -10.35 9.20
N THR A 51 2.43 -11.13 8.81
CA THR A 51 1.05 -11.02 9.35
C THR A 51 1.01 -11.25 10.86
N ASP A 52 1.59 -12.35 11.34
CA ASP A 52 1.58 -12.66 12.78
C ASP A 52 2.37 -11.62 13.59
N TYR A 53 3.50 -11.16 13.06
CA TYR A 53 4.28 -10.09 13.65
C TYR A 53 3.49 -8.77 13.70
N ALA A 54 2.80 -8.41 12.62
CA ALA A 54 2.01 -7.20 12.54
C ALA A 54 0.86 -7.19 13.56
N VAL A 55 0.11 -8.30 13.66
CA VAL A 55 -1.01 -8.40 14.61
C VAL A 55 -0.53 -8.37 16.06
N GLY A 56 0.63 -8.96 16.36
CA GLY A 56 1.21 -8.92 17.71
C GLY A 56 1.82 -7.57 18.09
N THR A 57 2.50 -6.90 17.14
CA THR A 57 3.26 -5.67 17.40
C THR A 57 2.41 -4.41 17.28
N TRP A 58 1.49 -4.40 16.31
CA TRP A 58 0.61 -3.29 16.00
C TRP A 58 -0.86 -3.75 15.99
N PRO A 59 -1.39 -4.18 17.16
CA PRO A 59 -2.75 -4.66 17.24
C PRO A 59 -3.74 -3.54 16.91
N GLY A 60 -4.91 -3.93 16.41
CA GLY A 60 -5.97 -2.99 16.05
C GLY A 60 -6.96 -3.62 15.08
N ASP A 61 -8.00 -2.87 14.75
CA ASP A 61 -9.05 -3.30 13.82
C ASP A 61 -9.31 -2.25 12.73
N GLU A 62 -8.30 -1.40 12.45
CA GLU A 62 -8.43 -0.26 11.56
C GLU A 62 -8.37 -0.69 10.08
N ALA A 63 -7.49 -1.64 9.77
CA ALA A 63 -7.19 -2.03 8.40
C ALA A 63 -7.04 -3.55 8.22
N THR A 64 -7.34 -4.00 7.00
CA THR A 64 -7.27 -5.41 6.61
C THR A 64 -5.86 -5.81 6.21
N ILE A 65 -5.40 -6.97 6.69
CA ILE A 65 -4.28 -7.69 6.10
C ILE A 65 -4.86 -8.59 5.00
N LEU A 66 -4.52 -8.27 3.75
CA LEU A 66 -5.13 -8.84 2.57
C LEU A 66 -4.93 -10.35 2.54
N LEU A 67 -6.03 -11.08 2.31
CA LEU A 67 -6.05 -12.54 2.09
C LEU A 67 -5.57 -13.40 3.28
N HIS A 68 -5.38 -12.80 4.46
CA HIS A 68 -5.02 -13.53 5.68
C HIS A 68 -6.17 -13.66 6.69
N ASP A 69 -7.34 -13.07 6.42
CA ASP A 69 -8.47 -12.99 7.36
C ASP A 69 -8.08 -12.40 8.73
N ARG A 70 -7.20 -11.40 8.69
CA ARG A 70 -6.69 -10.70 9.88
C ARG A 70 -6.81 -9.19 9.69
N ARG A 71 -6.86 -8.50 10.82
CA ARG A 71 -6.89 -7.04 10.89
C ARG A 71 -5.86 -6.56 11.91
N ALA A 72 -5.37 -5.35 11.71
CA ALA A 72 -4.37 -4.69 12.55
C ALA A 72 -4.62 -3.18 12.54
N SER A 73 -3.77 -2.40 13.22
CA SER A 73 -3.71 -0.96 12.97
C SER A 73 -3.31 -0.66 11.52
N ALA A 74 -3.52 0.58 11.08
CA ALA A 74 -3.14 0.99 9.71
C ALA A 74 -1.66 0.73 9.40
N ILE A 75 -0.76 0.96 10.37
CA ILE A 75 0.68 0.73 10.22
C ILE A 75 0.96 -0.77 10.09
N GLY A 76 0.33 -1.60 10.93
CA GLY A 76 0.51 -3.04 10.90
C GLY A 76 0.02 -3.66 9.59
N ALA A 77 -1.15 -3.24 9.10
CA ALA A 77 -1.68 -3.71 7.83
C ALA A 77 -0.81 -3.27 6.64
N ALA A 78 -0.32 -2.03 6.63
CA ALA A 78 0.59 -1.55 5.57
C ALA A 78 1.95 -2.26 5.56
N PHE A 79 2.42 -2.77 6.70
CA PHE A 79 3.65 -3.57 6.77
C PHE A 79 3.45 -5.00 6.23
N ALA A 80 2.28 -5.60 6.48
CA ALA A 80 2.02 -7.00 6.14
C ALA A 80 1.54 -7.21 4.69
N ASN A 81 0.91 -6.19 4.10
CA ASN A 81 0.47 -6.17 2.70
C ASN A 81 1.63 -5.85 1.77
#